data_AF-A0A8B7K3P8-F1
#
_entry.id   AF-A0A8B7K3P8-F1
#
_cell.length_a   1.000
_cell.length_b   1.000
_cell.length_c   1.000
_cell.angle_alpha   90.00
_cell.angle_beta   90.00
_cell.angle_gamma   90.00
#
_symmetry.space_group_name_H-M   'P 1'
#
loop_
_entity.id
_entity.type
_entity.pdbx_description
1 polymer ?
#
loop_
_entity_poly.entity_id
_entity_poly.type
_entity_poly.pdbx_seq_one_letter_code
_entity_poly.pdbx_strand_id
1 'polypeptide(L)' 'RTQSVNTAFTALRTLIPTEPVDRKLSKIETLRLASSYIAHLANVLLLGEGCEDGQPCLSTIYGAKGDRDARQPRSICTF' A
#
# COMPACT_ATOMS: atom_id res chain seq x y z
N ARG A 1 -1.92 8.15 27.80
CA ARG A 1 -2.28 6.82 27.25
C ARG A 1 -2.55 6.86 25.74
N THR A 2 -3.43 7.72 25.25
CA THR A 2 -3.76 7.85 23.81
C THR A 2 -2.59 8.35 22.95
N GLN A 3 -1.70 9.18 23.49
CA GLN A 3 -0.52 9.69 22.79
C GLN A 3 0.40 8.56 22.29
N SER A 4 0.71 7.56 23.14
CA SER A 4 1.53 6.41 22.75
C SER A 4 0.92 5.64 21.58
N VAL A 5 -0.41 5.46 21.58
CA VAL A 5 -1.12 4.79 20.48
C VAL A 5 -1.06 5.62 19.20
N ASN A 6 -1.22 6.94 19.28
CA ASN A 6 -1.14 7.82 18.11
C ASN A 6 0.28 7.87 17.52
N THR A 7 1.32 7.83 18.36
CA THR A 7 2.72 7.69 17.91
C THR A 7 2.93 6.37 17.18
N ALA A 8 2.43 5.25 17.71
CA ALA A 8 2.51 3.95 17.04
C ALA A 8 1.80 3.95 15.68
N PHE A 9 0.61 4.55 15.58
CA PHE A 9 -0.07 4.72 14.28
C PHE A 9 0.72 5.60 13.30
N THR A 10 1.48 6.58 13.79
CA THR A 10 2.30 7.44 12.93
C THR A 10 3.49 6.65 12.39
N ALA A 11 4.19 5.91 13.24
CA ALA A 11 5.28 5.03 12.81
C ALA A 11 4.81 3.92 11.86
N LEU A 12 3.63 3.34 12.08
CA LEU A 12 3.09 2.32 11.19
C LEU A 12 2.81 2.87 9.78
N ARG A 13 2.31 4.11 9.67
CA ARG A 13 2.05 4.74 8.36
C ARG A 13 3.31 4.94 7.52
N THR A 14 4.46 5.21 8.15
CA THR A 14 5.71 5.42 7.40
C THR A 14 6.26 4.13 6.79
N LEU A 15 5.74 2.96 7.22
CA LEU A 15 6.13 1.65 6.69
C LEU A 15 5.18 1.15 5.60
N ILE A 16 4.02 1.80 5.42
CA ILE A 16 3.02 1.38 4.43
C ILE A 16 3.31 2.10 3.10
N PRO A 17 3.72 1.39 2.04
CA PRO A 17 3.83 1.96 0.70
C PRO A 17 2.49 2.51 0.19
N THR A 18 2.45 3.81 -0.13
CA THR A 18 1.27 4.50 -0.69
C THR A 18 1.68 5.52 -1.75
N GLU A 19 0.74 5.85 -2.65
CA GLU A 19 0.89 6.94 -3.62
C GLU A 19 -0.25 7.95 -3.41
N PRO A 20 0.04 9.24 -3.11
CA PRO A 20 1.36 9.81 -2.81
C PRO A 20 1.89 9.36 -1.43
N VAL A 21 3.21 9.39 -1.24
CA VAL A 21 3.89 8.90 -0.01
C VAL A 21 3.44 9.58 1.28
N ASP A 22 2.97 10.83 1.19
CA ASP A 22 2.51 11.63 2.32
C ASP A 22 0.99 11.51 2.56
N ARG A 23 0.33 10.55 1.90
CA ARG A 23 -1.11 10.33 2.05
C ARG A 23 -1.47 10.02 3.51
N LYS A 24 -2.37 10.84 4.08
CA LYS A 24 -2.89 10.63 5.44
C LYS A 24 -3.91 9.48 5.47
N LEU A 25 -3.47 8.32 5.97
CA LEU A 25 -4.33 7.16 6.21
C LEU A 25 -5.13 7.31 7.52
N SER A 26 -6.43 7.03 7.50
CA SER A 26 -7.22 6.85 8.72
C SER A 26 -6.73 5.63 9.52
N LYS A 27 -7.16 5.50 10.78
CA LYS A 27 -6.76 4.37 11.64
C LYS A 27 -7.15 3.02 11.03
N ILE A 28 -8.37 2.92 10.50
CA ILE A 28 -8.86 1.69 9.89
C ILE A 28 -8.13 1.37 8.58
N GLU A 29 -7.87 2.36 7.74
CA GLU A 29 -7.10 2.17 6.50
C GLU A 29 -5.66 1.73 6.81
N THR A 30 -5.02 2.34 7.81
CA THR A 30 -3.66 1.97 8.25
C THR A 30 -3.61 0.49 8.64
N LEU A 31 -4.59 0.02 9.42
CA LEU A 31 -4.63 -1.39 9.83
C LEU A 31 -4.88 -2.34 8.65
N ARG A 32 -5.84 -2.02 7.79
CA ARG A 32 -6.15 -2.84 6.61
C ARG A 32 -4.97 -2.97 5.66
N LEU A 33 -4.30 -1.84 5.39
CA LEU A 33 -3.14 -1.81 4.51
C LEU A 33 -1.92 -2.49 5.11
N ALA A 34 -1.68 -2.33 6.42
CA ALA A 34 -0.62 -3.05 7.10
C ALA A 34 -0.82 -4.57 7.02
N SER A 35 -2.05 -5.06 7.22
CA SER A 35 -2.37 -6.48 7.08
C SER A 35 -2.14 -7.01 5.66
N SER A 36 -2.61 -6.30 4.64
CA SER A 36 -2.38 -6.66 3.23
C SER A 36 -0.90 -6.64 2.88
N TYR A 37 -0.15 -5.63 3.35
CA TYR A 37 1.29 -5.54 3.11
C TYR A 37 2.08 -6.68 3.77
N ILE A 38 1.73 -7.08 5.00
CA ILE A 38 2.36 -8.24 5.65
C ILE A 38 2.10 -9.52 4.85
N ALA A 39 0.86 -9.75 4.41
CA ALA A 39 0.52 -10.92 3.61
C ALA A 39 1.29 -10.96 2.28
N HIS A 40 1.42 -9.80 1.64
CA HIS A 40 2.21 -9.65 0.42
C HIS A 40 3.68 -9.97 0.65
N LEU A 41 4.32 -9.38 1.66
CA LEU A 41 5.70 -9.68 2.01
C LEU A 41 5.90 -11.17 2.33
N ALA A 42 4.93 -11.80 3.02
CA ALA A 42 4.97 -13.24 3.29
C ALA A 42 4.93 -14.06 1.99
N ASN A 43 4.07 -13.70 1.04
CA ASN A 43 3.98 -14.37 -0.27
C ASN A 43 5.28 -14.20 -1.08
N VAL A 44 5.86 -13.00 -1.09
CA VAL A 44 7.15 -12.71 -1.75
C VAL A 44 8.26 -13.60 -1.16
N LEU A 45 8.32 -13.73 0.16
CA LEU A 45 9.31 -14.58 0.84
C LEU A 45 9.10 -16.08 0.58
N LEU A 46 7.84 -16.53 0.44
CA LEU A 46 7.50 -17.94 0.22
C LEU A 46 7.70 -18.39 -1.22
N LEU A 47 7.37 -17.55 -2.20
CA LEU A 47 7.39 -17.89 -3.63
C LEU A 47 8.76 -17.58 -4.29
N GLY A 48 9.64 -16.86 -3.59
CA GLY A 48 10.93 -16.39 -4.09
C GLY A 48 10.78 -15.18 -5.01
N GLU A 49 11.89 -14.45 -5.23
CA GLU A 49 11.96 -13.19 -6.02
C GLU A 49 11.52 -13.32 -7.49
N GLY A 50 11.08 -14.51 -7.94
CA GLY A 50 10.73 -14.82 -9.32
C GLY A 50 9.24 -14.75 -9.68
N CYS A 51 8.34 -14.45 -8.74
CA CYS A 51 6.96 -14.14 -9.07
C CYS A 51 6.80 -12.62 -9.13
N GLU A 52 7.13 -12.06 -10.29
CA GLU A 52 7.00 -10.64 -10.61
C GLU A 52 5.52 -10.23 -10.75
N ASP A 53 4.72 -10.38 -9.70
CA ASP A 53 3.59 -9.46 -9.50
C ASP A 53 4.19 -8.13 -9.06
N GLY A 54 4.75 -7.41 -10.04
CA GLY A 54 5.46 -6.16 -9.87
C GLY A 54 4.69 -5.26 -8.91
N GLN A 55 5.41 -4.78 -7.89
CA GLN A 55 4.95 -3.93 -6.79
C GLN A 55 3.60 -3.25 -7.11
N PRO A 56 2.48 -3.61 -6.47
CA PRO A 56 1.15 -3.26 -6.96
C PRO A 56 0.86 -1.74 -6.92
N CYS A 57 1.64 -0.96 -6.16
CA CYS A 57 1.65 0.50 -6.29
C CYS A 57 2.19 0.99 -7.64
N LEU A 58 3.16 0.28 -8.20
CA LEU A 58 3.92 0.65 -9.38
C LEU A 58 3.29 0.11 -10.67
N SER A 59 2.68 -1.08 -10.61
CA SER A 59 2.03 -1.71 -11.77
C SER A 59 0.88 -0.87 -12.34
N THR A 60 0.13 -0.18 -11.48
CA THR A 60 -0.95 0.74 -11.90
C THR A 60 -0.40 1.94 -12.70
N ILE A 61 0.86 2.33 -12.50
CA ILE A 61 1.46 3.49 -13.16
C ILE A 61 2.08 3.12 -14.51
N TYR A 62 2.72 1.94 -14.62
CA TYR A 62 3.40 1.52 -15.85
C TYR A 62 2.55 0.64 -16.80
N GLY A 63 1.38 0.15 -16.35
CA GLY A 63 0.44 -0.60 -17.19
C GLY A 63 -0.54 0.25 -18.02
N ALA A 64 -0.61 1.57 -17.79
CA ALA A 64 -1.59 2.45 -18.43
C ALA A 64 -1.06 3.14 -19.70
N LYS A 65 -0.64 2.35 -20.71
CA LYS A 65 -0.66 2.79 -22.12
C LYS A 65 -1.82 2.11 -22.83
N GLY A 66 -3.04 2.52 -22.52
CA GLY A 66 -4.24 1.99 -23.15
C GLY A 66 -5.52 2.65 -22.66
N ASP A 67 -5.84 3.79 -23.26
CA ASP A 67 -7.18 4.37 -23.43
C ASP A 67 -7.99 4.85 -22.20
N ARG A 68 -8.09 6.18 -22.11
CA ARG A 68 -9.23 7.04 -21.74
C ARG A 68 -10.44 6.39 -21.01
N ASP A 69 -10.71 6.79 -19.76
CA ASP A 69 -12.02 7.30 -19.30
C ASP A 69 -11.97 7.83 -17.84
N ALA A 70 -12.89 8.74 -17.52
CA ALA A 70 -12.92 9.59 -16.34
C ALA A 70 -13.19 8.88 -14.99
N ARG A 71 -12.63 9.46 -13.91
CA ARG A 71 -12.77 9.13 -12.48
C ARG A 71 -11.88 8.00 -11.94
N GLN A 72 -10.57 8.18 -12.00
CA GLN A 72 -9.66 7.33 -11.21
C GLN A 72 -9.87 7.60 -9.71
N PRO A 73 -10.32 6.61 -8.91
CA PRO A 73 -10.37 6.75 -7.46
C PRO A 73 -8.95 6.95 -6.96
N ARG A 74 -8.78 7.85 -5.97
CA ARG A 74 -7.48 8.25 -5.40
C ARG A 74 -6.72 6.99 -4.99
N SER A 75 -5.76 6.54 -5.81
CA SER A 75 -5.22 5.18 -5.78
C SER A 75 -4.66 4.84 -4.40
N ILE A 76 -5.33 3.92 -3.72
CA ILE A 76 -4.81 3.27 -2.51
C ILE A 76 -4.00 2.09 -3.00
N CYS A 77 -2.77 1.93 -2.54
CA CYS A 77 -1.99 0.76 -2.89
C CYS A 77 -2.60 -0.47 -2.24
N THR A 78 -3.04 -1.44 -3.03
CA THR A 78 -3.58 -2.72 -2.54
C THR A 78 -2.61 -3.83 -2.92
N PHE A 79 -2.16 -4.61 -1.93
CA PHE A 79 -1.26 -5.74 -2.12
C PHE A 79 -1.98 -7.08 -1.98
#